data_AF-A0A661JZL7-F1
#
_entry.id   AF-A0A661JZL7-F1
#
_cell.length_a   1.000
_cell.length_b   1.000
_cell.length_c   1.000
_cell.angle_alpha   90.00
_cell.angle_beta   90.00
_cell.angle_gamma   90.00
#
_symmetry.space_group_name_H-M   'P 1'
#
loop_
_entity.id
_entity.type
_entity.pdbx_description
1 polymer ?
#
loop_
_entity_poly.entity_id
_entity_poly.type
_entity_poly.pdbx_seq_one_letter_code
_entity_poly.pdbx_strand_id
1 'polypeptide(L)' 'IRDHRDAIEFVLAGATAVQVGTATFSDPKAIPKVIDGLRSYLWEHGLSSLADIRGKLHEAQVEAPAEG' A
#
# COMPACT_ATOMS: atom_id res chain seq x y z
N ILE A 1 -3.93 -7.17 -4.41
CA ILE A 1 -2.70 -6.40 -4.75
C ILE A 1 -1.76 -7.23 -5.61
N ARG A 2 -0.86 -6.59 -6.35
CA ARG A 2 0.14 -7.23 -7.23
C ARG A 2 1.54 -7.25 -6.62
N ASP A 3 1.93 -6.17 -5.94
CA ASP A 3 3.24 -6.00 -5.31
C ASP A 3 3.15 -5.17 -4.00
N HIS A 4 4.30 -4.84 -3.41
CA HIS A 4 4.38 -4.08 -2.16
C HIS A 4 3.96 -2.62 -2.31
N ARG A 5 4.03 -2.01 -3.51
CA ARG A 5 3.65 -0.62 -3.73
C ARG A 5 2.14 -0.48 -3.65
N ASP A 6 1.42 -1.38 -4.32
CA ASP A 6 -0.03 -1.50 -4.17
C ASP A 6 -0.39 -1.65 -2.67
N ALA A 7 0.32 -2.51 -1.92
CA ALA A 7 0.06 -2.69 -0.48
C ALA A 7 0.23 -1.39 0.33
N ILE A 8 1.30 -0.63 0.07
CA ILE A 8 1.57 0.65 0.72
C ILE A 8 0.45 1.65 0.40
N GLU A 9 0.03 1.77 -0.86
CA GLU A 9 -1.06 2.65 -1.28
C GLU A 9 -2.37 2.31 -0.57
N PHE A 10 -2.74 1.03 -0.48
CA PHE A 10 -3.95 0.62 0.24
C PHE A 10 -3.86 0.95 1.73
N VAL A 11 -2.70 0.74 2.37
CA VAL A 11 -2.52 1.10 3.78
C VAL A 11 -2.61 2.62 3.96
N LEU A 12 -1.92 3.40 3.11
CA LEU A 12 -2.01 4.86 3.10
C LEU A 12 -3.47 5.34 2.94
N ALA A 13 -4.25 4.67 2.09
CA ALA A 13 -5.69 4.92 1.90
C ALA A 13 -6.56 4.49 3.11
N GLY A 14 -5.98 3.83 4.11
CA GLY A 14 -6.65 3.48 5.37
C GLY A 14 -6.84 1.98 5.60
N ALA A 15 -6.41 1.11 4.69
CA ALA A 15 -6.54 -0.33 4.86
C ALA A 15 -5.75 -0.83 6.08
N THR A 16 -6.38 -1.69 6.88
CA THR A 16 -5.69 -2.38 8.00
C THR A 16 -5.00 -3.66 7.54
N ALA A 17 -5.49 -4.27 6.46
CA ALA A 17 -4.93 -5.47 5.86
C ALA A 17 -5.17 -5.45 4.35
N VAL A 18 -4.36 -6.20 3.61
CA VAL A 18 -4.46 -6.36 2.15
C VAL A 18 -4.37 -7.82 1.79
N GLN A 19 -5.06 -8.23 0.72
CA GLN A 19 -5.00 -9.59 0.20
C GLN A 19 -4.21 -9.65 -1.11
N VAL A 20 -3.34 -10.65 -1.22
CA VAL A 20 -2.69 -11.05 -2.49
C VAL A 20 -3.23 -12.42 -2.89
N GLY A 21 -3.87 -12.46 -4.07
CA GLY A 21 -4.55 -13.64 -4.61
C GLY A 21 -4.05 -13.96 -6.02
N THR A 22 -4.61 -13.29 -7.03
CA THR A 22 -4.30 -13.55 -8.44
C THR A 22 -2.81 -13.45 -8.78
N ALA A 23 -2.05 -12.56 -8.10
CA ALA A 23 -0.61 -12.43 -8.32
C ALA A 23 0.16 -13.74 -8.04
N THR A 24 -0.34 -14.59 -7.14
CA THR A 24 0.28 -15.88 -6.80
C THR A 24 0.23 -16.88 -7.96
N PHE A 25 -0.73 -16.74 -8.89
CA PHE A 25 -0.81 -17.62 -10.06
C PHE A 25 0.30 -17.33 -11.08
N SER A 26 0.70 -16.06 -11.20
CA SER A 26 1.82 -15.67 -12.07
C SER A 26 3.18 -15.81 -11.37
N ASP A 27 3.23 -15.57 -10.07
CA ASP A 27 4.44 -15.69 -9.26
C ASP A 27 4.13 -16.31 -7.90
N PRO A 28 4.48 -17.59 -7.66
CA PRO A 28 4.32 -18.24 -6.37
C PRO A 28 5.06 -17.53 -5.22
N LYS A 29 6.05 -16.68 -5.51
CA LYS A 29 6.80 -15.88 -4.53
C LYS A 29 6.24 -14.47 -4.36
N ALA A 30 5.07 -14.13 -4.92
CA ALA A 30 4.47 -12.82 -4.79
C ALA A 30 4.30 -12.40 -3.31
N ILE A 31 3.82 -13.31 -2.45
CA ILE A 31 3.61 -13.04 -1.02
C ILE A 31 4.92 -12.67 -0.29
N PRO A 32 5.99 -13.50 -0.30
CA PRO A 32 7.24 -13.13 0.37
C PRO A 32 7.87 -11.87 -0.23
N LYS A 33 7.79 -11.65 -1.55
CA LYS A 33 8.26 -10.40 -2.18
C LYS A 33 7.52 -9.16 -1.69
N VAL A 34 6.20 -9.26 -1.49
CA VAL A 34 5.41 -8.18 -0.88
C VAL A 34 5.91 -7.92 0.54
N ILE A 35 6.08 -8.97 1.36
CA ILE A 35 6.54 -8.83 2.75
C ILE A 35 7.92 -8.17 2.81
N ASP A 36 8.86 -8.60 1.99
CA ASP A 36 10.21 -8.03 1.98
C ASP A 36 10.21 -6.58 1.48
N GLY A 37 9.43 -6.26 0.45
CA GLY A 37 9.26 -4.89 -0.01
C GLY A 37 8.64 -3.97 1.05
N LEU A 38 7.66 -4.47 1.82
CA LEU A 38 7.09 -3.72 2.95
C LEU A 38 8.11 -3.49 4.07
N ARG A 39 8.94 -4.49 4.39
CA ARG A 39 10.01 -4.35 5.38
C ARG A 39 11.05 -3.32 4.94
N SER A 40 11.50 -3.38 3.68
CA SER A 40 12.43 -2.41 3.13
C SER A 40 11.86 -1.00 3.17
N TYR A 41 10.60 -0.82 2.77
CA TYR A 41 9.94 0.48 2.83
C TYR A 41 9.92 1.06 4.26
N LEU A 42 9.54 0.26 5.26
CA LEU A 42 9.53 0.70 6.66
C LEU A 42 10.95 1.08 7.13
N TRP A 43 11.95 0.26 6.81
CA TRP A 43 13.34 0.52 7.15
C TRP A 43 13.87 1.81 6.52
N GLU A 44 13.64 2.01 5.22
CA GLU A 44 14.07 3.18 4.46
C GLU A 44 13.46 4.48 4.98
N HIS A 45 12.24 4.42 5.54
CA HIS A 45 11.53 5.58 6.07
C HIS A 45 11.63 5.71 7.60
N GLY A 46 12.38 4.85 8.27
CA GLY A 46 12.54 4.88 9.73
C GLY A 46 11.24 4.60 10.50
N LEU A 47 10.33 3.82 9.90
CA LEU A 47 9.02 3.48 10.46
C LEU A 47 9.08 2.14 11.18
N SER A 48 8.32 2.02 12.26
CA SER A 48 8.27 0.79 13.06
C SER A 48 7.17 -0.16 12.60
N SER A 49 6.12 0.38 11.98
CA SER A 49 4.91 -0.35 11.66
C SER A 49 4.14 0.28 10.50
N LEU A 50 3.38 -0.56 9.77
CA LEU A 50 2.40 -0.08 8.77
C LEU A 50 1.30 0.79 9.40
N ALA A 51 1.06 0.66 10.71
CA ALA A 51 0.15 1.54 11.43
C ALA A 51 0.62 3.01 11.39
N ASP A 52 1.94 3.25 11.28
CA ASP A 52 2.52 4.58 11.24
C ASP A 52 2.16 5.35 9.95
N ILE A 53 1.73 4.65 8.89
CA ILE A 53 1.35 5.26 7.61
C ILE A 53 -0.14 5.13 7.29
N ARG A 54 -0.88 4.34 8.05
CA ARG A 54 -2.28 4.05 7.72
C ARG A 54 -3.15 5.31 7.76
N GLY A 55 -3.89 5.57 6.68
CA GLY A 55 -4.79 6.72 6.57
C GLY A 55 -4.08 8.07 6.33
N LYS A 56 -2.78 8.07 6.00
CA LYS A 56 -2.04 9.30 5.69
C LYS A 56 -2.20 9.79 4.23
N LEU A 57 -3.03 9.13 3.43
CA LEU A 57 -3.42 9.61 2.11
C LEU A 57 -4.47 10.73 2.23
N HIS A 58 -4.03 11.94 2.59
CA HIS A 58 -4.85 13.15 2.46
C HIS A 58 -3.98 14.35 2.08
N GLU A 59 -4.07 14.72 0.79
CA GLU A 59 -4.11 16.06 0.18
C GLU A 59 -3.71 15.95 -1.30
N ALA A 60 -4.66 15.50 -2.12
CA ALA A 60 -4.72 15.85 -3.53
C ALA A 60 -6.17 16.25 -3.80
N GLN A 61 -6.34 17.47 -4.32
CA GLN A 61 -7.59 18.21 -4.41
C GLN A 61 -8.69 17.40 -5.12
N VAL A 62 -9.84 17.24 -4.45
CA VAL A 62 -11.10 17.08 -5.18
C VAL A 62 -11.54 18.49 -5.54
N GLU A 63 -11.08 19.01 -6.68
CA GLU A 63 -11.73 20.15 -7.31
C GLU A 63 -13.07 19.62 -7.82
N ALA A 64 -14.15 19.93 -7.09
CA ALA A 64 -15.50 19.66 -7.55
C ALA A 64 -15.67 20.35 -8.92
N PRO A 65 -16.22 19.69 -9.95
CA PRO A 65 -16.52 20.39 -11.18
C PRO A 65 -17.47 21.53 -10.86
N ALA A 66 -17.10 22.75 -11.25
CA ALA A 66 -18.01 23.87 -11.26
C ALA A 66 -19.14 23.54 -12.23
N GLU A 67 -20.30 23.15 -11.71
CA GLU A 67 -21.53 23.09 -12.49
C GLU A 67 -21.92 24.52 -12.84
N GLY A 68 -21.89 24.83 -14.13
CA GLY A 68 -22.39 26.05 -14.74
C GLY A 68 -23.34 25.71 -15.87
#